data_AF-Q54BJ5-F1
#
_entry.id   AF-Q54BJ5-F1
#
_cell.length_a   1.000
_cell.length_b   1.000
_cell.length_c   1.000
_cell.angle_alpha   90.00
_cell.angle_beta   90.00
_cell.angle_gamma   90.00
#
_symmetry.space_group_name_H-M   'P 1'
#
loop_
_entity.id
_entity.type
_entity.pdbx_description
1 polymer ?
#
loop_
_entity_poly.entity_id
_entity_poly.type
_entity_poly.pdbx_seq_one_letter_code
_entity_poly.pdbx_strand_id
1 'polypeptide(L)'
;MTIKLAAVTGTYMGILGGYYLYLTLNVVKERQKANIAIGDGTSAIIQQLIDGKNETIDHSRYQPLVIAIRAHGNFNEYIPLIGVLSLINELHGAPSGLIHLVLGSFTLARIAHVHGLKEKHSIGLGRKVGAVSTFLTLGLASVGSFYFSNKESIHSLIGR
;
A
#
# COMPACT_ATOMS: atom_id res chain seq x y z
N MET A 1 -22.41 -0.60 27.69
CA MET A 1 -22.21 -0.74 26.24
C MET A 1 -20.79 -0.29 25.93
N THR A 2 -19.88 -1.23 25.65
CA THR A 2 -18.48 -0.90 25.32
C THR A 2 -18.47 -0.28 23.93
N ILE A 3 -18.30 1.04 23.81
CA ILE A 3 -18.08 1.69 22.52
C ILE A 3 -16.75 1.15 22.00
N LYS A 4 -16.79 0.23 21.04
CA LYS A 4 -15.57 -0.22 20.36
C LYS A 4 -15.16 0.88 19.40
N LEU A 5 -14.31 1.78 19.88
CA LEU A 5 -13.79 2.88 19.08
C LEU A 5 -12.99 2.31 17.90
N ALA A 6 -13.35 2.72 16.69
CA ALA A 6 -12.65 2.39 15.45
C ALA A 6 -12.47 0.89 15.13
N ALA A 7 -13.44 0.05 15.53
CA ALA A 7 -13.34 -1.41 15.36
C ALA A 7 -13.19 -1.85 13.90
N VAL A 8 -13.88 -1.18 12.98
CA VAL A 8 -13.90 -1.56 11.56
C VAL A 8 -12.55 -1.23 10.94
N THR A 9 -12.09 0.00 11.08
CA THR A 9 -10.79 0.46 10.60
C THR A 9 -9.67 -0.35 11.24
N GLY A 10 -9.73 -0.57 12.56
CA GLY A 10 -8.76 -1.39 13.28
C GLY A 10 -8.65 -2.82 12.74
N THR A 11 -9.77 -3.43 12.34
CA THR A 11 -9.78 -4.77 11.74
C THR A 11 -8.97 -4.82 10.44
N TYR A 12 -9.25 -3.91 9.49
CA TYR A 12 -8.56 -3.90 8.20
C TYR A 12 -7.12 -3.40 8.32
N MET A 13 -6.84 -2.44 9.19
CA MET A 13 -5.47 -1.98 9.47
C MET A 13 -4.64 -3.06 10.17
N GLY A 14 -5.24 -3.90 11.02
CA GLY A 14 -4.57 -5.08 11.55
C GLY A 14 -4.15 -6.07 10.46
N ILE A 15 -5.08 -6.40 9.55
CA ILE A 15 -4.80 -7.29 8.41
C ILE A 15 -3.70 -6.71 7.51
N LEU A 16 -3.83 -5.44 7.14
CA LEU A 16 -2.87 -4.75 6.27
C LEU A 16 -1.51 -4.54 6.97
N GLY A 17 -1.48 -4.37 8.29
CA GLY A 17 -0.26 -4.36 9.09
C GLY A 17 0.46 -5.70 9.08
N GLY A 18 -0.26 -6.81 9.24
CA GLY A 18 0.30 -8.15 9.06
C GLY A 18 0.85 -8.38 7.65
N TYR A 19 0.14 -7.87 6.64
CA TYR A 19 0.61 -7.94 5.26
C TYR A 19 1.84 -7.06 5.00
N TYR A 20 1.92 -5.89 5.63
CA TYR A 20 3.11 -5.03 5.59
C TYR A 20 4.35 -5.73 6.15
N LEU A 21 4.20 -6.45 7.26
CA LEU A 21 5.27 -7.26 7.82
C LEU A 21 5.74 -8.33 6.83
N TYR A 22 4.81 -9.02 6.16
CA TYR A 22 5.16 -9.96 5.09
C TYR A 22 5.97 -9.30 3.96
N LEU A 23 5.56 -8.12 3.49
CA LEU A 23 6.30 -7.40 2.45
C LEU A 23 7.69 -6.97 2.92
N THR A 24 7.81 -6.55 4.18
CA THR A 24 9.09 -6.18 4.81
C THR A 24 10.04 -7.38 4.83
N LEU A 25 9.57 -8.53 5.31
CA LEU A 25 10.36 -9.76 5.35
C LEU A 25 10.74 -10.23 3.94
N ASN A 26 9.87 -10.03 2.95
CA ASN A 26 10.18 -10.32 1.56
C ASN A 26 11.31 -9.43 1.03
N VAL A 27 11.34 -8.13 1.35
CA VAL A 27 12.47 -7.25 1.03
C VAL A 27 13.76 -7.76 1.67
N VAL A 28 13.74 -8.10 2.96
CA VAL A 28 14.92 -8.63 3.67
C VAL A 28 15.45 -9.90 3.01
N LYS A 29 14.55 -10.84 2.69
CA LYS A 29 14.90 -12.11 2.01
C LYS A 29 15.54 -11.87 0.65
N GLU A 30 14.97 -11.00 -0.18
CA GLU A 30 15.52 -10.72 -1.51
C GLU A 30 16.83 -9.92 -1.44
N ARG A 31 17.02 -9.08 -0.41
CA ARG A 31 18.31 -8.41 -0.13
C ARG A 31 19.42 -9.41 0.18
N GLN A 32 19.12 -10.40 1.03
CA GLN A 32 20.07 -11.46 1.38
C GLN A 32 20.47 -12.26 0.14
N LYS A 33 19.51 -12.69 -0.68
CA LYS A 33 19.80 -13.41 -1.94
C LYS A 33 20.64 -12.59 -2.91
N ALA A 34 20.37 -11.30 -3.01
CA ALA A 34 21.12 -10.40 -3.89
C ALA A 34 22.51 -10.05 -3.35
N ASN A 35 22.78 -10.26 -2.05
CA ASN A 35 23.93 -9.73 -1.31
C ASN A 35 24.01 -8.19 -1.38
N ILE A 36 22.87 -7.51 -1.21
CA ILE A 36 22.75 -6.05 -1.29
C ILE A 36 22.19 -5.51 0.03
N ALA A 37 23.02 -4.80 0.78
CA ALA A 37 22.60 -4.14 2.02
C ALA A 37 21.73 -2.90 1.75
N ILE A 38 22.15 -2.04 0.82
CA ILE A 38 21.49 -0.77 0.49
C ILE A 38 21.28 -0.63 -1.02
N GLY A 39 20.19 0.05 -1.40
CA GLY A 39 19.79 0.21 -2.80
C GLY A 39 19.07 -1.02 -3.35
N ASP A 40 19.02 -1.13 -4.67
CA ASP A 40 18.29 -2.15 -5.42
C ASP A 40 19.22 -3.05 -6.25
N GLY A 41 20.54 -2.87 -6.13
CA GLY A 41 21.55 -3.56 -6.94
C GLY A 41 22.16 -2.71 -8.06
N THR A 42 21.58 -1.56 -8.39
CA THR A 42 22.07 -0.69 -9.49
C THR A 42 23.51 -0.23 -9.25
N SER A 43 23.87 0.17 -8.03
CA SER A 43 25.25 0.57 -7.69
C SER A 43 26.25 -0.58 -7.84
N ALA A 44 25.84 -1.83 -7.58
CA ALA A 44 26.71 -2.99 -7.76
C ALA A 44 26.98 -3.26 -9.24
N ILE A 45 25.96 -3.09 -10.10
CA ILE A 45 26.13 -3.16 -11.56
C ILE A 45 27.06 -2.05 -12.06
N ILE A 46 26.86 -0.81 -11.58
CA ILE A 46 27.73 0.32 -11.96
C ILE A 46 29.18 0.05 -11.53
N GLN A 47 29.41 -0.51 -10.35
CA GLN A 47 30.76 -0.84 -9.90
C GLN A 47 31.40 -1.93 -10.79
N GLN A 48 30.66 -2.97 -11.18
CA GLN A 48 31.17 -3.99 -12.10
C GLN A 48 31.56 -3.42 -13.47
N LEU A 49 30.78 -2.44 -13.97
CA LEU A 49 31.09 -1.71 -15.19
C LEU A 49 32.36 -0.87 -15.05
N ILE A 50 32.54 -0.17 -13.93
CA ILE A 50 33.72 0.66 -13.65
C ILE A 50 34.98 -0.21 -13.50
N ASP A 51 34.87 -1.36 -12.83
CA ASP A 51 35.98 -2.29 -12.62
C ASP A 51 36.46 -2.94 -13.94
N GLY A 52 35.75 -2.74 -15.05
CA GLY A 52 36.12 -3.27 -16.36
C GLY A 52 36.13 -4.80 -16.41
N LYS A 53 35.36 -5.47 -15.54
CA LYS A 53 35.26 -6.93 -15.56
C LYS A 53 34.58 -7.35 -16.86
N ASN A 54 35.23 -8.21 -17.65
CA ASN A 54 34.67 -8.82 -18.85
C ASN A 54 33.56 -9.87 -18.56
N GLU A 55 33.04 -9.89 -17.33
CA GLU A 55 31.92 -10.73 -16.95
C GLU A 55 30.63 -10.15 -17.52
N THR A 56 29.78 -11.00 -18.08
CA THR A 56 28.46 -10.59 -18.54
C THR A 56 27.63 -10.09 -17.37
N ILE A 57 27.10 -8.86 -17.48
CA ILE A 57 26.30 -8.24 -16.42
C ILE A 57 24.94 -8.92 -16.31
N ASP A 58 24.78 -9.71 -15.26
CA ASP A 58 23.50 -10.30 -14.91
C ASP A 58 22.64 -9.30 -14.10
N HIS A 59 21.93 -8.43 -14.82
CA HIS A 59 20.93 -7.54 -14.21
C HIS A 59 19.70 -8.27 -13.68
N SER A 60 19.44 -9.51 -14.15
CA SER A 60 18.27 -10.29 -13.76
C SER A 60 18.34 -10.73 -12.30
N ARG A 61 19.56 -10.92 -11.78
CA ARG A 61 19.86 -11.19 -10.36
C ARG A 61 19.19 -10.22 -9.39
N TYR A 62 19.05 -8.95 -9.76
CA TYR A 62 18.53 -7.90 -8.87
C TYR A 62 17.05 -7.61 -9.06
N GLN A 63 16.42 -8.11 -10.14
CA GLN A 63 15.01 -7.86 -10.44
C GLN A 63 14.06 -8.27 -9.29
N PRO A 64 14.23 -9.42 -8.62
CA PRO A 64 13.37 -9.78 -7.49
C PRO A 64 13.44 -8.78 -6.33
N LEU A 65 14.64 -8.23 -6.06
CA LEU A 65 14.84 -7.22 -5.03
C LEU A 65 14.15 -5.90 -5.41
N VAL A 66 14.29 -5.44 -6.66
CA VAL A 66 13.60 -4.25 -7.17
C VAL A 66 12.08 -4.38 -7.01
N ILE A 67 11.52 -5.54 -7.40
CA ILE A 67 10.08 -5.82 -7.28
C ILE A 67 9.66 -5.81 -5.81
N ALA A 68 10.43 -6.45 -4.92
CA ALA A 68 10.13 -6.48 -3.49
C ALA A 68 10.13 -5.07 -2.87
N ILE A 69 11.15 -4.26 -3.16
CA ILE A 69 11.26 -2.87 -2.68
C ILE A 69 10.07 -2.05 -3.16
N ARG A 70 9.67 -2.15 -4.44
CA ARG A 70 8.51 -1.40 -4.97
C ARG A 70 7.18 -1.88 -4.43
N ALA A 71 7.00 -3.19 -4.24
CA ALA A 71 5.80 -3.71 -3.60
C ALA A 71 5.65 -3.18 -2.17
N HIS A 72 6.72 -3.22 -1.38
CA HIS A 72 6.76 -2.68 -0.01
C HIS A 72 6.58 -1.15 0.02
N GLY A 73 7.36 -0.42 -0.79
CA GLY A 73 7.32 1.04 -0.86
C GLY A 73 5.95 1.55 -1.29
N ASN A 74 5.38 1.01 -2.37
CA ASN A 74 4.03 1.38 -2.80
C ASN A 74 2.97 1.03 -1.76
N PHE A 75 3.13 -0.05 -0.99
CA PHE A 75 2.21 -0.32 0.10
C PHE A 75 2.33 0.75 1.20
N ASN A 76 3.54 1.12 1.60
CA ASN A 76 3.79 2.16 2.62
C ASN A 76 3.31 3.56 2.21
N GLU A 77 3.35 3.88 0.92
CA GLU A 77 2.99 5.20 0.38
C GLU A 77 1.49 5.55 0.61
N TYR A 78 0.59 4.55 0.62
CA TYR A 78 -0.86 4.81 0.65
C TYR A 78 -1.56 4.30 1.91
N ILE A 79 -1.10 3.18 2.48
CA ILE A 79 -1.83 2.49 3.55
C ILE A 79 -1.94 3.33 4.83
N PRO A 80 -0.87 4.00 5.32
CA PRO A 80 -0.98 4.82 6.53
C PRO A 80 -1.99 5.96 6.36
N LEU A 81 -1.95 6.68 5.24
CA LEU A 81 -2.87 7.80 5.01
C LEU A 81 -4.31 7.34 4.86
N ILE A 82 -4.57 6.25 4.12
CA ILE A 82 -5.91 5.66 4.01
C ILE A 82 -6.39 5.19 5.39
N GLY A 83 -5.52 4.60 6.20
CA GLY A 83 -5.83 4.19 7.57
C GLY A 83 -6.23 5.36 8.45
N VAL A 84 -5.46 6.45 8.44
CA VAL A 84 -5.75 7.68 9.21
C VAL A 84 -7.08 8.29 8.75
N LEU A 85 -7.30 8.44 7.45
CA LEU A 85 -8.56 9.01 6.94
C LEU A 85 -9.75 8.13 7.31
N SER A 86 -9.63 6.81 7.17
CA SER A 86 -10.71 5.88 7.52
C SER A 86 -11.01 5.88 9.03
N LEU A 87 -9.97 6.01 9.85
CA LEU A 87 -10.12 6.20 11.29
C LEU A 87 -10.89 7.49 11.58
N ILE A 88 -10.53 8.61 10.96
CA ILE A 88 -11.25 9.89 11.11
C ILE A 88 -12.72 9.73 10.69
N ASN A 89 -12.99 9.05 9.58
CA ASN A 89 -14.36 8.77 9.13
C ASN A 89 -15.15 7.99 10.20
N GLU A 90 -14.58 6.91 10.72
CA GLU A 90 -15.26 6.06 11.71
C GLU A 90 -15.50 6.81 13.03
N LEU A 91 -14.53 7.62 13.47
CA LEU A 91 -14.66 8.45 14.68
C LEU A 91 -15.74 9.52 14.56
N HIS A 92 -15.98 10.05 13.36
CA HIS A 92 -17.04 11.03 13.08
C HIS A 92 -18.37 10.38 12.69
N GLY A 93 -18.55 9.09 12.96
CA GLY A 93 -19.83 8.40 12.79
C GLY A 93 -20.18 8.10 11.33
N ALA A 94 -19.18 7.97 10.44
CA ALA A 94 -19.43 7.42 9.11
C ALA A 94 -20.05 6.01 9.22
N PRO A 95 -21.02 5.65 8.36
CA PRO A 95 -21.70 4.37 8.46
C PRO A 95 -20.72 3.18 8.39
N SER A 96 -20.74 2.31 9.40
CA SER A 96 -19.81 1.17 9.49
C SER A 96 -19.87 0.25 8.27
N GLY A 97 -21.07 0.04 7.70
CA GLY A 97 -21.24 -0.74 6.47
C GLY A 97 -20.50 -0.15 5.27
N LEU A 98 -20.43 1.18 5.16
CA LEU A 98 -19.67 1.86 4.11
C LEU A 98 -18.17 1.68 4.32
N ILE A 99 -17.69 1.81 5.56
CA ILE A 99 -16.27 1.60 5.88
C ILE A 99 -15.87 0.15 5.59
N HIS A 100 -16.69 -0.83 5.96
CA HIS A 100 -16.46 -2.25 5.62
C HIS A 100 -16.35 -2.48 4.11
N LEU A 101 -17.26 -1.90 3.32
CA LEU A 101 -17.25 -2.05 1.87
C LEU A 101 -15.97 -1.46 1.27
N VAL A 102 -15.62 -0.23 1.68
CA VAL A 102 -14.45 0.48 1.15
C VAL A 102 -13.15 -0.21 1.57
N LEU A 103 -12.93 -0.44 2.87
CA LEU A 103 -11.69 -1.04 3.34
C LEU A 103 -11.58 -2.53 3.02
N GLY A 104 -12.68 -3.26 2.97
CA GLY A 104 -12.70 -4.67 2.56
C GLY A 104 -12.29 -4.85 1.10
N SER A 105 -12.93 -4.11 0.19
CA SER A 105 -12.57 -4.15 -1.23
C SER A 105 -11.13 -3.67 -1.48
N PHE A 106 -10.72 -2.59 -0.80
CA PHE A 106 -9.36 -2.09 -0.85
C PHE A 106 -8.32 -3.11 -0.38
N THR A 107 -8.57 -3.80 0.74
CA THR A 107 -7.65 -4.81 1.29
C THR A 107 -7.41 -5.93 0.28
N LEU A 108 -8.49 -6.46 -0.32
CA LEU A 108 -8.38 -7.48 -1.36
C LEU A 108 -7.61 -6.97 -2.59
N ALA A 109 -7.89 -5.74 -3.03
CA ALA A 109 -7.23 -5.13 -4.17
C ALA A 109 -5.73 -4.91 -3.92
N ARG A 110 -5.31 -4.57 -2.70
CA ARG A 110 -3.89 -4.42 -2.33
C ARG A 110 -3.14 -5.75 -2.30
N ILE A 111 -3.78 -6.81 -1.84
CA ILE A 111 -3.21 -8.16 -1.92
C ILE A 111 -3.07 -8.56 -3.39
N ALA A 112 -4.10 -8.32 -4.22
CA ALA A 112 -4.04 -8.58 -5.66
C ALA A 112 -2.98 -7.72 -6.40
N HIS A 113 -2.73 -6.50 -5.95
CA HIS A 113 -1.72 -5.60 -6.51
C HIS A 113 -0.31 -6.21 -6.48
N VAL A 114 0.06 -6.80 -5.34
CA VAL A 114 1.39 -7.43 -5.16
C VAL A 114 1.52 -8.67 -6.04
N HIS A 115 0.45 -9.44 -6.23
CA HIS A 115 0.45 -10.56 -7.17
C HIS A 115 0.69 -10.06 -8.61
N GLY A 116 0.02 -8.98 -9.02
CA GLY A 116 0.22 -8.36 -10.33
C GLY A 116 1.62 -7.78 -10.57
N LEU A 117 2.36 -7.42 -9.52
CA LEU A 117 3.76 -6.96 -9.64
C LEU A 117 4.74 -8.10 -9.93
N LYS A 118 4.41 -9.34 -9.54
CA LYS A 118 5.22 -10.54 -9.77
C LYS A 118 5.09 -11.09 -11.20
N GLU A 119 4.11 -10.62 -11.95
CA GLU A 119 3.92 -10.96 -13.37
C GLU A 119 5.04 -10.41 -14.26
N LYS A 120 5.17 -10.96 -15.48
CA LYS A 120 6.21 -10.55 -16.45
C LYS A 120 6.19 -9.04 -16.67
N HIS A 121 7.36 -8.39 -16.60
CA HIS A 121 7.53 -6.93 -16.69
C HIS A 121 6.71 -6.11 -15.67
N SER A 122 6.21 -6.74 -14.61
CA SER A 122 5.38 -6.11 -13.57
C SER A 122 4.13 -5.41 -14.11
N ILE A 123 3.56 -5.90 -15.23
CA ILE A 123 2.36 -5.33 -15.88
C ILE A 123 1.07 -6.16 -15.65
N GLY A 124 1.04 -6.98 -14.60
CA GLY A 124 -0.10 -7.84 -14.30
C GLY A 124 -1.40 -7.07 -14.06
N LEU A 125 -2.53 -7.69 -14.41
CA LEU A 125 -3.88 -7.12 -14.27
C LEU A 125 -4.19 -6.72 -12.83
N GLY A 126 -3.72 -7.53 -11.86
CA GLY A 126 -3.81 -7.22 -10.43
C GLY A 126 -3.18 -5.88 -10.04
N ARG A 127 -2.11 -5.45 -10.73
CA ARG A 127 -1.47 -4.14 -10.48
C ARG A 127 -2.41 -3.00 -10.85
N LYS A 128 -3.06 -3.07 -12.02
CA LYS A 128 -3.98 -2.03 -12.50
C LYS A 128 -5.21 -1.91 -11.59
N VAL A 129 -5.84 -3.04 -11.30
CA VAL A 129 -7.01 -3.10 -10.40
C VAL A 129 -6.65 -2.57 -9.01
N GLY A 130 -5.50 -3.00 -8.48
CA GLY A 130 -5.00 -2.53 -7.20
C GLY A 130 -4.73 -1.02 -7.16
N ALA A 131 -4.14 -0.46 -8.22
CA ALA A 131 -3.85 0.97 -8.29
C ALA A 131 -5.13 1.82 -8.35
N VAL A 132 -6.08 1.44 -9.22
CA VAL A 132 -7.37 2.14 -9.33
C VAL A 132 -8.13 2.07 -8.00
N SER A 133 -8.18 0.89 -7.38
CA SER A 133 -8.79 0.71 -6.07
C SER A 133 -8.14 1.59 -5.00
N THR A 134 -6.80 1.70 -4.99
CA THR A 134 -6.08 2.60 -4.08
C THR A 134 -6.52 4.05 -4.24
N PHE A 135 -6.53 4.58 -5.47
CA PHE A 135 -6.89 5.98 -5.69
C PHE A 135 -8.36 6.27 -5.36
N LEU A 136 -9.27 5.36 -5.72
CA LEU A 136 -10.68 5.47 -5.36
C LEU A 136 -10.86 5.47 -3.84
N THR A 137 -10.19 4.55 -3.14
CA THR A 137 -10.26 4.45 -1.69
C THR A 137 -9.73 5.71 -1.01
N LEU A 138 -8.59 6.23 -1.47
CA LEU A 138 -8.02 7.47 -0.95
C LEU A 138 -8.96 8.66 -1.18
N GLY A 139 -9.55 8.77 -2.37
CA GLY A 139 -10.51 9.82 -2.70
C GLY A 139 -11.77 9.74 -1.82
N LEU A 140 -12.38 8.55 -1.72
CA LEU A 140 -13.56 8.31 -0.88
C LEU A 140 -13.28 8.60 0.60
N ALA A 141 -12.15 8.13 1.12
CA ALA A 141 -11.76 8.38 2.50
C ALA A 141 -11.52 9.88 2.75
N SER A 142 -10.89 10.59 1.80
CA SER A 142 -10.63 12.03 1.91
C SER A 142 -11.93 12.84 1.89
N VAL A 143 -12.82 12.58 0.92
CA VAL A 143 -14.13 13.25 0.82
C VAL A 143 -14.99 12.93 2.03
N GLY A 144 -14.98 11.67 2.46
CA GLY A 144 -15.67 11.24 3.68
C GLY A 144 -15.15 12.00 4.90
N SER A 145 -13.83 12.06 5.12
CA SER A 145 -13.25 12.78 6.25
C SER A 145 -13.66 14.26 6.22
N PHE A 146 -13.59 14.90 5.06
CA PHE A 146 -14.05 16.28 4.92
C PHE A 146 -15.52 16.45 5.30
N TYR A 147 -16.41 15.59 4.79
CA TYR A 147 -17.84 15.67 5.04
C TYR A 147 -18.22 15.34 6.48
N PHE A 148 -17.79 14.19 7.01
CA PHE A 148 -18.20 13.74 8.34
C PHE A 148 -17.60 14.62 9.45
N SER A 149 -16.37 15.11 9.29
CA SER A 149 -15.76 16.02 10.27
C SER A 149 -16.38 17.42 10.29
N ASN A 150 -17.01 17.85 9.20
CA ASN A 150 -17.61 19.19 9.09
C ASN A 150 -19.12 19.15 8.91
N LYS A 151 -19.76 18.03 9.25
CA LYS A 151 -21.18 17.77 8.95
C LYS A 151 -22.08 18.91 9.43
N GLU A 152 -21.94 19.33 10.68
CA GLU A 152 -22.75 20.40 11.27
C GLU A 152 -22.56 21.74 10.56
N SER A 153 -21.31 22.14 10.31
CA SER A 153 -20.99 23.37 9.57
C SER A 153 -21.56 23.35 8.15
N ILE A 154 -21.42 22.22 7.45
CA ILE A 154 -21.95 22.04 6.09
C ILE A 154 -23.47 22.16 6.09
N HIS A 155 -24.17 21.47 6.99
CA HIS A 155 -25.64 21.51 7.10
C HIS A 155 -26.14 22.91 7.45
N SER A 156 -25.45 23.61 8.38
CA SER A 156 -25.78 25.00 8.72
C SER A 156 -25.61 25.98 7.55
N LEU A 157 -24.60 25.78 6.69
CA LEU A 157 -24.35 26.62 5.51
C LEU A 157 -25.37 26.40 4.39
N ILE A 158 -25.93 25.19 4.28
CA ILE A 158 -26.91 24.83 3.23
C ILE A 158 -28.36 24.85 3.70
N GLY A 159 -28.62 25.22 4.96
CA GLY A 159 -29.97 25.31 5.53
C GLY A 159 -30.68 23.97 5.69
N ARG A 160 -29.94 22.90 6.01
CA ARG A 160 -30.46 21.56 6.35
C ARG A 160 -30.11 21.20 7.79
#